data_AF-A0A226N9D4-F1
#
_entry.id   AF-A0A226N9D4-F1
#
_cell.length_a   1.000
_cell.length_b   1.000
_cell.length_c   1.000
_cell.angle_alpha   90.00
_cell.angle_beta   90.00
_cell.angle_gamma   90.00
#
_symmetry.space_group_name_H-M   'P 1'
#
loop_
_entity.id
_entity.type
_entity.pdbx_description
1 polymer ?
#
loop_
_entity_poly.entity_id
_entity_poly.type
_entity_poly.pdbx_seq_one_letter_code
_entity_poly.pdbx_strand_id
1 'polypeptide(L)'
;MPSSKQACNSLFSLHLQIEEMMNEVKFSKYVDIGAQVTKINLGDFIKLYINHRPVFGLSMKTIRRAFQVLGYDNENGDKVIDRGDLLSLLQCRGEHMMEDELALCLSALLGRHPTGGRSDLDVCDPSGMRLAFRTAEAGLIQFPNKTI
;
A
#
# COMPACT_ATOMS: atom_id res chain seq x y z
N MET A 1 15.08 -5.52 -16.24
CA MET A 1 15.20 -4.05 -16.12
C MET A 1 13.97 -3.42 -16.77
N PRO A 2 13.31 -2.43 -16.16
CA PRO A 2 12.27 -1.70 -16.89
C PRO A 2 12.92 -1.08 -18.14
N SER A 3 12.26 -1.18 -19.28
CA SER A 3 12.78 -0.59 -20.51
C SER A 3 12.90 0.92 -20.33
N SER A 4 13.91 1.54 -20.94
CA SER A 4 14.14 3.00 -20.90
C SER A 4 12.88 3.80 -21.25
N LYS A 5 12.02 3.26 -22.13
CA LYS A 5 10.71 3.81 -22.49
C LYS A 5 9.69 3.81 -21.35
N GLN A 6 9.68 2.76 -20.51
CA GLN A 6 8.77 2.65 -19.37
C GLN A 6 9.17 3.62 -18.24
N ALA A 7 10.48 3.82 -18.03
CA ALA A 7 10.99 4.82 -17.10
C ALA A 7 10.68 6.26 -17.56
N CYS A 8 10.88 6.59 -18.84
CA CYS A 8 10.55 7.92 -19.37
C CYS A 8 9.05 8.24 -19.28
N ASN A 9 8.16 7.28 -19.59
CA ASN A 9 6.72 7.51 -19.47
C ASN A 9 6.29 7.76 -18.02
N SER A 10 6.88 7.04 -17.06
CA SER A 10 6.59 7.25 -15.64
C SER A 10 7.07 8.61 -15.12
N LEU A 11 8.22 9.10 -15.62
CA LEU A 11 8.74 10.43 -15.25
C LEU A 11 7.91 11.57 -15.85
N PHE A 12 7.44 11.41 -17.09
CA PHE A 12 6.60 12.39 -17.75
C PHE A 12 5.24 12.56 -17.05
N SER A 13 4.60 11.46 -16.67
CA SER A 13 3.33 11.50 -15.92
C SER A 13 3.47 12.18 -14.55
N LEU A 14 4.59 11.96 -13.86
CA LEU A 14 4.86 12.62 -12.57
C LEU A 14 5.05 14.13 -12.73
N HIS A 15 5.79 14.56 -13.76
CA HIS A 15 6.02 15.99 -14.02
C HIS A 15 4.70 16.71 -14.33
N LEU A 16 3.84 16.10 -15.16
CA LEU A 16 2.54 16.66 -15.49
C LEU A 16 1.64 16.81 -14.24
N GLN A 17 1.64 15.79 -13.37
CA GLN A 17 0.85 15.81 -12.14
C GLN A 17 1.31 16.91 -11.17
N ILE A 18 2.62 17.13 -11.05
CA ILE A 18 3.17 18.23 -10.24
C ILE A 18 2.76 19.58 -10.82
N GLU A 19 2.79 19.74 -12.14
CA GLU A 19 2.39 20.97 -12.82
C GLU A 19 0.90 21.29 -12.59
N GLU A 20 0.03 20.29 -12.62
CA GLU A 20 -1.39 20.44 -12.28
C GLU A 20 -1.60 20.88 -10.83
N MET A 21 -0.92 20.23 -9.87
CA MET A 21 -0.95 20.63 -8.46
C MET A 21 -0.46 22.07 -8.28
N MET A 22 0.61 22.46 -8.96
CA MET A 22 1.14 23.82 -8.91
C MET A 22 0.17 24.85 -9.50
N ASN A 23 -0.52 24.51 -10.60
CA ASN A 23 -1.52 25.38 -11.20
C ASN A 23 -2.74 25.55 -10.28
N GLU A 24 -3.18 24.48 -9.60
CA GLU A 24 -4.26 24.57 -8.60
C GLU A 24 -3.89 25.56 -7.47
N VAL A 25 -2.66 25.49 -6.95
CA VAL A 25 -2.17 26.49 -5.99
C VAL A 25 -2.16 27.88 -6.61
N LYS A 26 -1.54 28.02 -7.79
CA LYS A 26 -1.38 29.30 -8.50
C LYS A 26 -2.69 30.04 -8.68
N PHE A 27 -3.76 29.31 -8.99
CA PHE A 27 -5.07 29.89 -9.29
C PHE A 27 -6.07 29.79 -8.14
N SER A 28 -5.69 29.24 -6.98
CA SER A 28 -6.59 29.00 -5.83
C SER A 28 -7.35 30.24 -5.32
N LYS A 29 -6.80 31.44 -5.51
CA LYS A 29 -7.45 32.71 -5.13
C LYS A 29 -7.70 33.65 -6.31
N TYR A 30 -7.49 33.17 -7.53
CA TYR A 30 -7.56 34.03 -8.71
C TYR A 30 -8.97 34.59 -8.94
N VAL A 31 -10.01 33.82 -8.61
CA VAL A 31 -11.42 34.26 -8.69
C VAL A 31 -11.73 35.33 -7.64
N ASP A 32 -11.19 35.21 -6.43
CA ASP A 32 -11.54 36.08 -5.30
C ASP A 32 -10.77 37.41 -5.30
N ILE A 33 -9.47 37.36 -5.62
CA ILE A 33 -8.56 38.52 -5.52
C ILE A 33 -7.87 38.90 -6.84
N GLY A 34 -8.15 38.18 -7.93
CA GLY A 34 -7.54 38.43 -9.25
C GLY A 34 -6.03 38.16 -9.30
N ALA A 35 -5.46 37.55 -8.26
CA ALA A 35 -4.02 37.37 -8.10
C ALA A 35 -3.62 35.91 -8.04
N GLN A 36 -2.43 35.63 -8.60
CA GLN A 36 -1.80 34.32 -8.50
C GLN A 36 -1.07 34.20 -7.17
N VAL A 37 -1.14 33.02 -6.56
CA VAL A 37 -0.48 32.76 -5.26
C VAL A 37 0.56 31.66 -5.37
N THR A 38 1.70 31.86 -4.70
CA THR A 38 2.81 30.89 -4.67
C THR A 38 2.98 30.25 -3.30
N LYS A 39 2.13 30.62 -2.34
CA LYS A 39 2.19 30.15 -0.95
C LYS A 39 0.90 29.39 -0.63
N ILE A 40 1.07 28.26 0.03
CA ILE A 40 0.00 27.42 0.53
C ILE A 40 0.24 27.17 2.03
N ASN A 41 -0.83 27.12 2.81
CA ASN A 41 -0.73 26.72 4.22
C ASN A 41 -0.77 25.19 4.34
N LEU A 42 -0.45 24.66 5.52
CA LEU A 42 -0.40 23.21 5.73
C LEU A 42 -1.74 22.52 5.46
N GLY A 43 -2.86 23.11 5.87
CA GLY A 43 -4.19 22.51 5.70
C GLY A 43 -4.59 22.39 4.23
N ASP A 44 -4.35 23.43 3.43
CA ASP A 44 -4.65 23.41 2.00
C ASP A 44 -3.65 22.55 1.23
N PHE A 45 -2.40 22.45 1.69
CA PHE A 45 -1.43 21.50 1.14
C PHE A 45 -1.89 20.05 1.34
N ILE A 46 -2.40 19.71 2.52
CA ILE A 46 -2.93 18.36 2.80
C ILE A 46 -4.12 18.06 1.88
N LYS A 47 -5.05 19.01 1.70
CA LYS A 47 -6.19 18.84 0.77
C LYS A 47 -5.73 18.59 -0.66
N LEU A 48 -4.81 19.43 -1.15
CA LEU A 48 -4.23 19.31 -2.48
C LEU A 48 -3.55 17.94 -2.65
N TYR A 49 -2.76 17.51 -1.66
CA TYR A 49 -2.09 16.22 -1.68
C TYR A 49 -3.07 15.04 -1.69
N ILE A 50 -4.13 15.09 -0.89
CA ILE A 50 -5.16 14.04 -0.87
C ILE A 50 -5.89 13.96 -2.21
N ASN A 51 -6.27 15.10 -2.80
CA ASN A 51 -6.99 15.17 -4.06
C ASN A 51 -6.17 14.63 -5.24
N HIS A 52 -4.87 14.91 -5.23
CA HIS A 52 -3.94 14.41 -6.25
C HIS A 52 -3.25 13.12 -5.84
N ARG A 53 -3.65 12.51 -4.71
CA ARG A 53 -2.99 11.32 -4.18
C ARG A 53 -3.02 10.26 -5.26
N PRO A 54 -1.87 9.90 -5.84
CA PRO A 54 -1.89 8.96 -6.94
C PRO A 54 -2.38 7.62 -6.40
N VAL A 55 -3.28 6.99 -7.17
CA VAL A 55 -3.84 5.67 -6.85
C VAL A 55 -2.78 4.61 -7.18
N PHE A 56 -1.60 4.70 -6.57
CA PHE A 56 -0.64 3.61 -6.57
C PHE A 56 -1.02 2.66 -5.44
N GLY A 57 -1.87 1.70 -5.77
CA GLY A 57 -2.15 0.58 -4.87
C GLY A 57 -0.86 -0.18 -4.55
N LEU A 58 -0.78 -0.74 -3.34
CA LEU A 58 0.26 -1.71 -3.03
C LEU A 58 0.15 -2.88 -4.00
N SER A 59 1.15 -3.07 -4.86
CA SER A 59 1.17 -4.21 -5.78
C SER A 59 1.55 -5.49 -5.04
N MET A 60 1.06 -6.64 -5.49
CA MET A 60 1.49 -7.93 -4.94
C MET A 60 3.01 -8.14 -5.09
N LYS A 61 3.65 -7.51 -6.09
CA LYS A 61 5.11 -7.52 -6.24
C LYS A 61 5.79 -6.76 -5.09
N THR A 62 5.23 -5.63 -4.67
CA THR A 62 5.72 -4.83 -3.54
C THR A 62 5.58 -5.61 -2.24
N ILE A 63 4.43 -6.24 -2.03
CA ILE A 63 4.17 -7.09 -0.85
C ILE A 63 5.17 -8.26 -0.81
N ARG A 64 5.32 -9.01 -1.91
CA ARG A 64 6.30 -10.10 -2.01
C ARG A 64 7.72 -9.62 -1.71
N ARG A 65 8.12 -8.47 -2.23
CA ARG A 65 9.45 -7.90 -1.98
C ARG A 65 9.65 -7.54 -0.50
N ALA A 66 8.62 -7.00 0.17
CA ALA A 66 8.70 -6.74 1.60
C ALA A 66 8.96 -8.02 2.39
N PHE A 67 8.26 -9.11 2.08
CA PHE A 67 8.51 -10.41 2.71
C PHE A 67 9.88 -11.02 2.38
N GLN A 68 10.42 -10.78 1.18
CA GLN A 68 11.80 -11.18 0.86
C GLN A 68 12.84 -10.43 1.69
N VAL A 69 12.55 -9.20 2.11
CA VAL A 69 13.43 -8.38 2.94
C VAL A 69 13.30 -8.75 4.42
N LEU A 70 12.09 -9.09 4.87
CA LEU A 70 11.82 -9.45 6.27
C LEU A 70 12.15 -10.92 6.59
N GLY A 71 12.02 -11.80 5.60
CA GLY A 71 12.23 -13.24 5.77
C GLY A 71 13.71 -13.67 5.73
N TYR A 72 13.97 -14.82 6.31
CA TYR A 72 15.26 -15.51 6.31
C TYR A 72 15.25 -16.68 5.31
N ASP A 73 16.44 -17.16 4.94
CA ASP A 73 16.58 -18.33 4.06
C ASP A 73 16.29 -19.61 4.87
N ASN A 74 15.42 -20.48 4.35
CA ASN A 74 15.27 -21.83 4.85
C ASN A 74 16.33 -22.77 4.26
N GLU A 75 16.30 -24.04 4.66
CA GLU A 75 17.21 -25.09 4.17
C GLU A 75 17.16 -25.28 2.64
N ASN A 76 16.05 -24.90 2.00
CA ASN A 76 15.85 -24.96 0.55
C ASN A 76 16.24 -23.66 -0.17
N GLY A 77 16.72 -22.64 0.56
CA GLY A 77 17.05 -21.32 0.01
C GLY A 77 15.82 -20.45 -0.31
N ASP A 78 14.63 -20.84 0.13
CA ASP A 78 13.42 -20.00 0.03
C ASP A 78 13.38 -18.98 1.17
N LYS A 79 12.91 -17.77 0.87
CA LYS A 79 12.61 -16.75 1.88
C LYS A 79 11.34 -17.10 2.65
N VAL A 80 11.48 -17.33 3.95
CA VAL A 80 10.38 -17.64 4.87
C VAL A 80 10.43 -16.72 6.09
N ILE A 81 9.30 -16.57 6.77
CA ILE A 81 9.23 -15.86 8.04
C ILE A 81 8.28 -16.60 8.98
N ASP A 82 8.66 -16.69 10.25
CA ASP A 82 7.79 -17.21 11.29
C ASP A 82 6.66 -16.22 11.60
N ARG A 83 5.48 -16.75 11.94
CA ARG A 83 4.33 -15.91 12.28
C ARG A 83 4.60 -15.01 13.48
N GLY A 84 5.22 -15.52 14.54
CA GLY A 84 5.56 -14.75 15.74
C GLY A 84 6.53 -13.62 15.42
N ASP A 85 7.54 -13.91 14.61
CA ASP A 85 8.51 -12.91 14.15
C ASP A 85 7.85 -11.81 13.31
N LEU A 86 6.96 -12.19 12.39
CA LEU A 86 6.18 -11.23 11.60
C LEU A 86 5.35 -10.29 12.50
N LEU A 87 4.65 -10.84 13.50
CA LEU A 87 3.83 -10.05 14.41
C LEU A 87 4.68 -9.12 15.29
N SER A 88 5.85 -9.59 15.74
CA SER A 88 6.80 -8.78 16.50
C SER A 88 7.35 -7.63 15.67
N LEU A 89 7.74 -7.91 14.41
CA LEU A 89 8.24 -6.90 13.48
C LEU A 89 7.20 -5.82 13.18
N LEU A 90 5.92 -6.19 13.00
CA LEU A 90 4.84 -5.23 12.75
C LEU A 90 4.56 -4.32 13.94
N GLN A 91 4.78 -4.79 15.17
CA GLN A 91 4.55 -3.98 16.38
C GLN A 91 5.76 -3.12 16.74
N CYS A 92 6.98 -3.62 16.50
CA CYS A 92 8.21 -2.98 16.98
C CYS A 92 8.96 -2.15 15.93
N ARG A 93 8.67 -2.32 14.63
CA ARG A 93 9.47 -1.74 13.54
C ARG A 93 8.65 -0.84 12.63
N GLY A 94 9.06 0.42 12.51
CA GLY A 94 8.37 1.42 11.70
C GLY A 94 7.40 2.23 12.55
N GLU A 95 6.19 2.49 12.03
CA GLU A 95 5.12 3.08 12.82
C GLU A 95 4.62 2.03 13.82
N HIS A 96 4.58 2.39 15.10
CA HIS A 96 4.18 1.48 16.17
C HIS A 96 2.70 1.12 16.00
N MET A 97 2.45 -0.14 15.68
CA MET A 97 1.10 -0.70 15.58
C MET A 97 0.78 -1.42 16.89
N MET A 98 -0.31 -1.02 17.55
CA MET A 98 -0.76 -1.67 18.78
C MET A 98 -1.34 -3.07 18.47
N GLU A 99 -1.37 -3.97 19.47
CA GLU A 99 -1.85 -5.33 19.28
C GLU A 99 -3.33 -5.39 18.82
N ASP A 100 -4.17 -4.49 19.34
CA ASP A 100 -5.58 -4.35 18.97
C ASP A 100 -5.74 -3.84 17.54
N GLU A 101 -4.94 -2.86 17.13
CA GLU A 101 -4.90 -2.36 15.75
C GLU A 101 -4.47 -3.48 14.79
N LEU A 102 -3.42 -4.24 15.16
CA LEU A 102 -2.93 -5.36 14.37
C LEU A 102 -4.00 -6.46 14.24
N ALA A 103 -4.70 -6.79 15.32
CA ALA A 103 -5.79 -7.75 15.32
C ALA A 103 -6.96 -7.29 14.42
N LEU A 104 -7.32 -6.01 14.45
CA LEU A 104 -8.34 -5.43 13.57
C LEU A 104 -7.95 -5.53 12.10
N CYS A 105 -6.72 -5.12 11.76
CA CYS A 105 -6.21 -5.20 10.39
C CYS A 105 -6.19 -6.64 9.86
N LEU A 106 -5.68 -7.59 10.65
CA LEU A 106 -5.67 -9.00 10.26
C LEU A 106 -7.08 -9.58 10.15
N SER A 107 -8.00 -9.19 11.02
CA SER A 107 -9.41 -9.62 10.93
C SER A 107 -10.08 -9.10 9.66
N ALA A 108 -9.80 -7.85 9.26
CA ALA A 108 -10.29 -7.30 8.00
C ALA A 108 -9.68 -8.03 6.79
N LEU A 109 -8.36 -8.25 6.78
CA LEU A 109 -7.66 -8.96 5.69
C LEU A 109 -8.11 -10.41 5.53
N LEU A 110 -8.47 -11.07 6.64
CA LEU A 110 -8.94 -12.46 6.66
C LEU A 110 -10.46 -12.57 6.49
N GLY A 111 -11.18 -11.46 6.30
CA GLY A 111 -12.64 -11.45 6.17
C GLY A 111 -13.39 -11.87 7.44
N ARG A 112 -12.74 -11.80 8.60
CA ARG A 112 -13.28 -12.19 9.92
C ARG A 112 -13.82 -10.99 10.71
N HIS A 113 -14.24 -9.92 10.04
CA HIS A 113 -14.77 -8.74 10.72
C HIS A 113 -15.97 -9.16 11.59
N PRO A 114 -16.00 -8.81 12.90
CA PRO A 114 -17.18 -9.03 13.73
C PRO A 114 -18.32 -8.23 13.12
N THR A 115 -19.28 -8.93 12.54
CA THR A 115 -20.46 -8.37 11.87
C THR A 115 -21.14 -7.36 12.77
N GLY A 116 -21.05 -6.08 12.41
CA GLY A 116 -21.55 -4.99 13.23
C GLY A 116 -21.66 -3.67 12.46
N GLY A 117 -22.20 -3.69 11.24
CA GLY A 117 -22.64 -2.46 10.58
C GLY A 117 -22.55 -2.42 9.06
N ARG A 118 -23.64 -2.86 8.43
CA ARG A 118 -24.16 -2.45 7.11
C ARG A 118 -23.45 -2.96 5.84
N SER A 119 -24.15 -3.89 5.19
CA SER A 119 -23.96 -4.46 3.87
C SER A 119 -23.85 -3.41 2.76
N ASP A 120 -22.91 -3.63 1.83
CA ASP A 120 -23.15 -3.75 0.39
C ASP A 120 -21.82 -3.49 -0.33
N LEU A 121 -21.01 -4.53 -0.53
CA LEU A 121 -20.04 -4.58 -1.63
C LEU A 121 -19.59 -6.03 -1.82
N ASP A 122 -20.27 -6.62 -2.78
CA ASP A 122 -19.85 -7.65 -3.72
C ASP A 122 -19.43 -9.02 -3.18
N VAL A 123 -20.07 -10.02 -3.77
CA VAL A 123 -19.76 -11.43 -3.61
C VAL A 123 -18.33 -11.63 -4.11
N CYS A 124 -17.37 -11.69 -3.19
CA CYS A 124 -16.05 -12.15 -3.53
C CYS A 124 -16.18 -13.65 -3.87
N ASP A 125 -16.14 -13.96 -5.16
CA ASP A 125 -15.98 -15.33 -5.65
C ASP A 125 -14.79 -15.96 -4.91
N PRO A 126 -15.01 -16.99 -4.06
CA PRO A 126 -13.95 -17.60 -3.27
C PRO A 126 -12.90 -18.33 -4.14
N SER A 127 -13.12 -18.40 -5.46
CA SER A 127 -12.19 -18.98 -6.42
C SER A 127 -11.03 -18.05 -6.80
N GLY A 128 -11.19 -16.73 -6.61
CA GLY A 128 -10.24 -15.73 -7.14
C GLY A 128 -9.14 -15.24 -6.19
N MET A 129 -9.30 -15.43 -4.88
CA MET A 129 -8.34 -14.93 -3.88
C MET A 129 -7.81 -16.05 -2.99
N ARG A 130 -7.25 -17.08 -3.61
CA ARG A 130 -6.22 -17.89 -2.95
C ARG A 130 -4.96 -17.05 -2.81
N LEU A 131 -4.94 -16.16 -1.82
CA LEU A 131 -3.69 -15.78 -1.17
C LEU A 131 -3.13 -17.07 -0.59
N ALA A 132 -2.35 -17.79 -1.39
CA ALA A 132 -1.72 -19.04 -1.01
C ALA A 132 -0.56 -18.75 -0.06
N PHE A 133 -0.85 -18.16 1.10
CA PHE A 133 -0.03 -18.34 2.27
C PHE A 133 -0.13 -19.82 2.60
N ARG A 134 0.83 -20.60 2.13
CA ARG A 134 0.95 -21.98 2.61
C ARG A 134 1.55 -21.84 4.00
N THR A 135 0.71 -21.96 5.02
CA THR A 135 1.16 -22.39 6.34
C THR A 135 1.67 -23.82 6.15
N ALA A 136 2.99 -23.99 6.13
CA ALA A 136 3.56 -25.31 6.38
C ALA A 136 3.24 -25.68 7.83
N GLU A 137 3.19 -26.97 8.16
CA GLU A 137 2.73 -27.51 9.46
C GLU A 137 3.51 -27.02 10.71
N ALA A 138 4.43 -26.08 10.56
CA ALA A 138 5.23 -25.44 11.60
C ALA A 138 4.97 -23.92 11.78
N GLY A 139 3.88 -23.35 11.25
CA GLY A 139 3.57 -21.91 11.43
C GLY A 139 4.39 -20.94 10.57
N LEU A 140 5.24 -21.47 9.69
CA LEU A 140 6.02 -20.72 8.71
C LEU A 140 5.13 -20.21 7.56
N ILE A 141 5.28 -18.94 7.21
CA ILE A 141 4.58 -18.31 6.09
C ILE A 141 5.47 -18.39 4.84
N GLN A 142 5.05 -19.19 3.86
CA GLN A 142 5.73 -19.30 2.57
C GLN A 142 4.87 -18.71 1.44
N PHE A 143 5.50 -17.88 0.59
CA PHE A 143 4.86 -17.36 -0.62
C PHE A 143 5.16 -18.25 -1.83
N PRO A 144 4.17 -18.51 -2.70
CA PRO A 144 4.38 -19.32 -3.87
C PRO A 144 5.34 -18.62 -4.83
N ASN A 145 6.38 -19.34 -5.23
CA ASN A 145 7.41 -18.86 -6.16
C ASN A 145 6.94 -18.92 -7.64
N LYS A 146 5.63 -18.87 -7.92
CA LYS A 146 5.14 -18.97 -9.30
C LYS A 146 5.28 -17.63 -10.01
N THR A 147 6.14 -17.65 -11.02
CA THR A 147 6.24 -16.71 -12.13
C THR A 147 4.88 -16.57 -12.80
N ILE A 148 4.35 -15.35 -12.89
CA ILE A 148 3.34 -14.99 -13.89
C ILE A 148 4.12 -14.65 -15.16
#